data_AF-A0A0U5I2H8-F1
#
_entry.id   AF-A0A0U5I2H8-F1
#
_cell.length_a   1.000
_cell.length_b   1.000
_cell.length_c   1.000
_cell.angle_alpha   90.00
_cell.angle_beta   90.00
_cell.angle_gamma   90.00
#
_symmetry.space_group_name_H-M   'P 1'
#
loop_
_entity.id
_entity.type
_entity.pdbx_description
1 polymer ?
#
loop_
_entity_poly.entity_id
_entity_poly.type
_entity_poly.pdbx_seq_one_letter_code
_entity_poly.pdbx_strand_id
1 'polypeptide(L)'
;MNTRIYDPQCDIDRRLETIGEIFPWRRTYEVDAEGFAILQKSLLACAGHTRLTDPGGGPLSQKHLEVAFAHVVTQVTAWFSNKSDYFSVQASCDAANAATRASNLH
;
A
#
# COMPACT_ATOMS: atom_id res chain seq x y z
N MET A 1 15.00 38.21 -8.30
CA MET A 1 14.71 36.83 -8.78
C MET A 1 14.01 36.11 -7.63
N ASN A 2 12.73 35.79 -7.78
CA ASN A 2 12.00 35.00 -6.77
C ASN A 2 12.34 33.53 -6.99
N THR A 3 13.25 33.00 -6.19
CA THR A 3 13.43 31.56 -6.02
C THR A 3 12.14 31.03 -5.41
N ARG A 4 11.21 30.53 -6.24
CA ARG A 4 10.11 29.71 -5.73
C ARG A 4 10.77 28.55 -4.98
N ILE A 5 10.61 28.55 -3.66
CA ILE A 5 11.03 27.43 -2.80
C ILE A 5 10.22 26.24 -3.29
N TYR A 6 10.91 25.29 -3.95
CA TYR A 6 10.31 24.02 -4.31
C TYR A 6 10.06 23.25 -3.03
N ASP A 7 8.79 22.95 -2.75
CA ASP A 7 8.39 22.11 -1.65
C ASP A 7 8.03 20.71 -2.18
N PRO A 8 8.87 19.69 -1.95
CA PRO A 8 8.59 18.32 -2.34
C PRO A 8 7.27 17.77 -1.77
N GLN A 9 6.79 18.33 -0.66
CA GLN A 9 5.52 17.91 -0.04
C GLN A 9 4.33 18.26 -0.92
N CYS A 10 4.33 19.45 -1.56
CA CYS A 10 3.28 19.83 -2.52
C CYS A 10 3.16 18.83 -3.68
N ASP A 11 4.28 18.29 -4.16
CA ASP A 11 4.29 17.29 -5.22
C ASP A 11 3.78 15.92 -4.73
N ILE A 12 4.06 15.55 -3.48
CA ILE A 12 3.49 14.34 -2.85
C ILE A 12 1.98 14.51 -2.72
N ASP A 13 1.51 15.60 -2.12
CA ASP A 13 0.10 15.84 -1.85
C ASP A 13 -0.71 15.84 -3.15
N ARG A 14 -0.21 16.52 -4.19
CA ARG A 14 -0.84 16.52 -5.51
C ARG A 14 -0.93 15.13 -6.12
N ARG A 15 0.11 14.31 -5.99
CA ARG A 15 0.09 12.91 -6.47
C ARG A 15 -0.95 12.09 -5.72
N LEU A 16 -0.98 12.21 -4.39
CA LEU A 16 -1.93 11.49 -3.56
C LEU A 16 -3.39 11.90 -3.85
N GLU A 17 -3.64 13.19 -4.06
CA GLU A 17 -4.95 13.72 -4.47
C GLU A 17 -5.37 13.15 -5.82
N THR A 18 -4.49 13.22 -6.83
CA THR A 18 -4.75 12.68 -8.18
C THR A 18 -5.06 11.18 -8.15
N ILE A 19 -4.36 10.40 -7.32
CA ILE A 19 -4.67 8.97 -7.16
C ILE A 19 -6.01 8.79 -6.45
N GLY A 20 -6.28 9.59 -5.41
CA GLY A 20 -7.51 9.55 -4.62
C GLY A 20 -8.79 9.88 -5.41
N GLU A 21 -8.69 10.73 -6.43
CA GLU A 21 -9.81 11.00 -7.35
C GLU A 21 -10.27 9.75 -8.10
N ILE A 22 -9.34 8.84 -8.43
CA ILE A 22 -9.61 7.60 -9.16
C ILE A 22 -9.88 6.43 -8.19
N PHE A 23 -9.18 6.43 -7.05
CA PHE A 23 -9.21 5.38 -6.04
C PHE A 23 -9.53 5.98 -4.66
N PRO A 24 -10.81 6.25 -4.36
CA PRO A 24 -11.19 7.00 -3.16
C PRO A 24 -10.96 6.24 -1.84
N TRP A 25 -10.75 4.93 -1.88
CA TRP A 25 -10.49 4.11 -0.71
C TRP A 25 -9.02 3.70 -0.68
N ARG A 26 -8.35 3.85 0.45
CA ARG A 26 -6.94 3.46 0.58
C ARG A 26 -6.60 2.98 1.98
N ARG A 27 -5.59 2.12 2.08
CA ARG A 27 -4.98 1.70 3.34
C ARG A 27 -3.49 1.49 3.16
N THR A 28 -2.72 1.96 4.14
CA THR A 28 -1.29 1.68 4.24
C THR A 28 -1.09 0.44 5.10
N TYR A 29 -0.24 -0.46 4.62
CA TYR A 29 0.11 -1.71 5.26
C TYR A 29 1.61 -1.74 5.52
N GLU A 30 1.99 -2.16 6.71
CA GLU A 30 3.34 -2.58 7.03
C GLU A 30 3.47 -4.06 6.69
N VAL A 31 4.35 -4.38 5.74
CA VAL A 31 4.50 -5.73 5.18
C VAL A 31 5.97 -6.10 5.06
N ASP A 32 6.30 -7.34 5.39
CA ASP A 32 7.52 -7.98 4.91
C ASP A 32 7.27 -8.65 3.55
N ALA A 33 8.23 -9.42 3.05
CA ALA A 33 8.09 -10.09 1.76
C ALA A 33 6.91 -11.07 1.71
N GLU A 34 6.61 -11.77 2.81
CA GLU A 34 5.50 -12.72 2.90
C GLU A 34 4.15 -11.99 2.96
N GLY A 35 4.04 -11.00 3.85
CA GLY A 35 2.86 -10.14 3.99
C GLY A 35 2.53 -9.42 2.69
N PHE A 36 3.54 -8.98 1.94
CA PHE A 36 3.34 -8.36 0.64
C PHE A 36 2.81 -9.34 -0.40
N ALA A 37 3.29 -10.59 -0.42
CA ALA A 37 2.75 -11.62 -1.30
C ALA A 37 1.28 -11.96 -0.98
N ILE A 38 0.90 -11.99 0.30
CA ILE A 38 -0.49 -12.17 0.73
C ILE A 38 -1.36 -10.98 0.29
N LEU A 39 -0.86 -9.75 0.47
CA LEU A 39 -1.55 -8.54 0.02
C LEU A 39 -1.76 -8.56 -1.50
N GLN A 40 -0.74 -8.89 -2.28
CA GLN A 40 -0.85 -9.00 -3.74
C GLN A 40 -1.91 -10.03 -4.16
N LYS A 41 -1.93 -11.22 -3.54
CA LYS A 41 -2.96 -12.24 -3.80
C LYS A 41 -4.37 -11.72 -3.49
N SER A 42 -4.53 -10.99 -2.39
CA SER A 42 -5.83 -10.42 -1.98
C SER A 42 -6.30 -9.35 -2.98
N LEU A 43 -5.38 -8.53 -3.49
CA LEU A 43 -5.68 -7.52 -4.51
C LEU A 43 -6.07 -8.13 -5.86
N LEU A 44 -5.46 -9.24 -6.26
CA LEU A 44 -5.82 -9.96 -7.49
C LEU A 44 -7.25 -10.52 -7.47
N ALA A 45 -7.83 -10.71 -6.29
CA ALA A 45 -9.21 -11.18 -6.12
C ALA A 45 -10.26 -10.04 -6.13
N CYS A 46 -9.83 -8.77 -6.19
CA CYS A 46 -10.74 -7.63 -6.20
C CYS A 46 -11.54 -7.56 -7.50
N ALA A 47 -12.81 -7.18 -7.38
CA ALA A 47 -13.68 -7.02 -8.56
C ALA A 47 -13.41 -5.71 -9.31
N GLY A 48 -13.01 -4.66 -8.57
CA GLY A 48 -12.65 -3.35 -9.10
C GLY A 48 -11.16 -3.19 -9.37
N HIS A 49 -10.80 -2.01 -9.87
CA HIS A 49 -9.41 -1.64 -10.07
C HIS A 49 -8.74 -1.32 -8.73
N THR A 50 -7.51 -1.81 -8.59
CA THR A 50 -6.64 -1.54 -7.44
C THR A 50 -5.29 -1.00 -7.90
N ARG A 51 -4.64 -0.22 -7.05
CA ARG A 51 -3.26 0.27 -7.27
C ARG A 51 -2.43 0.13 -6.00
N LEU A 52 -1.16 -0.22 -6.17
CA LEU A 52 -0.17 -0.21 -5.09
C LEU A 52 0.83 0.93 -5.31
N THR A 53 1.15 1.65 -4.24
CA THR A 53 2.16 2.71 -4.23
C THR A 53 2.99 2.67 -2.94
N ASP A 54 4.10 3.40 -2.92
CA ASP A 54 4.70 3.83 -1.66
C ASP A 54 3.77 4.84 -0.92
N PRO A 55 4.05 5.22 0.33
CA PRO A 55 3.25 6.21 1.06
C PRO A 55 3.16 7.59 0.41
N GLY A 56 4.12 7.95 -0.45
CA GLY A 56 4.14 9.19 -1.23
C GLY A 56 3.44 9.10 -2.59
N GLY A 57 2.76 7.98 -2.90
CA GLY A 57 2.06 7.78 -4.17
C GLY A 57 2.97 7.36 -5.33
N GLY A 58 4.25 7.10 -5.07
CA GLY A 58 5.22 6.63 -6.05
C GLY A 58 5.03 5.15 -6.41
N PRO A 59 5.47 4.73 -7.61
CA PRO A 59 5.35 3.33 -8.03
C PRO A 59 6.29 2.41 -7.24
N LEU A 60 5.78 1.24 -6.87
CA LEU A 60 6.59 0.17 -6.28
C LEU A 60 7.24 -0.63 -7.41
N SER A 61 8.51 -0.31 -7.71
CA SER A 61 9.32 -1.12 -8.61
C SER A 61 9.82 -2.37 -7.89
N GLN A 62 10.17 -3.42 -8.65
CA GLN A 62 10.79 -4.62 -8.07
C GLN A 62 12.05 -4.27 -7.27
N LYS A 63 12.89 -3.37 -7.79
CA LYS A 63 14.09 -2.91 -7.09
C LYS A 63 13.78 -2.14 -5.80
N HIS A 64 12.71 -1.35 -5.77
CA HIS A 64 12.25 -0.71 -4.53
C HIS A 64 11.88 -1.75 -3.48
N LEU A 65 11.14 -2.78 -3.87
CA LEU A 65 10.70 -3.84 -2.98
C LEU A 65 11.88 -4.69 -2.49
N GLU A 66 12.81 -5.07 -3.37
CA GLU A 66 14.02 -5.81 -3.02
C GLU A 66 14.86 -5.07 -1.97
N VAL A 67 15.08 -3.76 -2.17
CA VAL A 67 15.83 -2.94 -1.20
C VAL A 67 15.05 -2.76 0.09
N ALA A 68 13.74 -2.55 0.01
CA ALA A 68 12.91 -2.33 1.19
C ALA A 68 12.82 -3.59 2.08
N PHE A 69 12.66 -4.76 1.46
CA PHE A 69 12.62 -6.05 2.17
C PHE A 69 13.99 -6.53 2.65
N ALA A 70 15.10 -6.01 2.12
CA ALA A 70 16.45 -6.40 2.54
C ALA A 70 16.78 -5.98 3.98
N HIS A 71 16.08 -4.99 4.53
CA HIS A 71 16.43 -4.41 5.82
C HIS A 71 15.34 -4.51 6.89
N VAL A 72 14.03 -4.51 6.55
CA VAL A 72 12.92 -4.60 7.52
C VAL A 72 11.54 -4.75 6.82
N VAL A 73 10.47 -4.66 7.61
CA VAL A 73 9.07 -4.41 7.19
C VAL A 73 8.96 -3.06 6.45
N THR A 74 8.32 -3.02 5.27
CA THR A 74 8.12 -1.80 4.49
C THR A 74 6.66 -1.35 4.48
N GLN A 75 6.42 -0.07 4.24
CA GLN A 75 5.08 0.49 4.10
C GLN A 75 4.66 0.56 2.64
N VAL A 76 3.49 0.00 2.33
CA VAL A 76 2.86 0.10 1.01
C VAL A 76 1.43 0.58 1.16
N THR A 77 0.97 1.41 0.22
CA THR A 77 -0.42 1.87 0.20
C THR A 77 -1.18 1.16 -0.91
N ALA A 78 -2.23 0.44 -0.54
CA ALA A 78 -3.19 -0.11 -1.47
C ALA A 78 -4.36 0.86 -1.65
N TRP A 79 -4.74 1.07 -2.90
CA TRP A 79 -5.79 1.97 -3.32
C TRP A 79 -6.86 1.19 -4.08
N PHE A 80 -8.12 1.53 -3.86
CA PHE A 80 -9.27 0.80 -4.36
C PHE A 80 -10.28 1.76 -4.96
N SER A 81 -10.77 1.41 -6.14
CA SER A 81 -11.89 2.09 -6.79
C SER A 81 -13.23 1.75 -6.13
N ASN A 82 -13.30 0.59 -5.46
CA ASN A 82 -14.50 0.04 -4.85
C ASN A 82 -14.34 -0.13 -3.32
N LYS A 83 -15.35 0.30 -2.57
CA LYS A 83 -15.40 0.17 -1.10
C LYS A 83 -15.48 -1.27 -0.62
N SER A 84 -16.17 -2.15 -1.36
CA SER A 84 -16.31 -3.56 -0.98
C SER A 84 -14.95 -4.26 -1.02
N ASP A 85 -14.17 -4.03 -2.08
CA ASP A 85 -12.83 -4.58 -2.23
C ASP A 85 -11.89 -4.12 -1.12
N TYR A 86 -11.98 -2.83 -0.75
CA TYR A 86 -11.25 -2.29 0.41
C TYR A 86 -11.52 -3.09 1.69
N PHE A 87 -12.79 -3.36 2.01
CA PHE A 87 -13.14 -4.10 3.23
C PHE A 87 -12.76 -5.58 3.14
N SER A 88 -12.91 -6.19 1.97
CA SER A 88 -12.50 -7.59 1.73
C SER A 88 -11.00 -7.76 1.98
N VAL A 89 -10.17 -6.91 1.37
CA VAL A 89 -8.71 -6.99 1.53
C VAL A 89 -8.29 -6.64 2.95
N GLN A 90 -8.93 -5.65 3.58
CA GLN A 90 -8.72 -5.38 5.01
C GLN A 90 -8.94 -6.64 5.85
N ALA A 91 -10.09 -7.31 5.70
CA ALA A 91 -10.43 -8.50 6.48
C ALA A 91 -9.44 -9.65 6.25
N SER A 92 -9.02 -9.88 5.00
CA SER A 92 -8.01 -10.90 4.66
C SER A 92 -6.66 -10.62 5.32
N CYS A 93 -6.18 -9.37 5.30
CA CYS A 93 -4.94 -8.98 5.95
C CYS A 93 -5.02 -9.06 7.49
N ASP A 94 -6.14 -8.61 8.07
CA ASP A 94 -6.35 -8.68 9.52
C ASP A 94 -6.40 -10.14 10.01
N ALA A 95 -7.01 -11.04 9.23
CA ALA A 95 -7.03 -12.48 9.50
C ALA A 95 -5.64 -13.12 9.40
N ALA A 96 -4.85 -12.77 8.38
CA ALA A 96 -3.47 -13.25 8.24
C ALA A 96 -2.61 -12.83 9.45
N ASN A 97 -2.70 -11.56 9.85
CA ASN A 97 -1.99 -11.04 11.03
C ASN A 97 -2.45 -11.71 12.34
N ALA A 98 -3.71 -12.08 12.45
CA ALA A 98 -4.21 -12.83 13.60
C ALA A 98 -3.65 -14.26 13.63
N ALA A 99 -3.61 -14.94 12.48
CA ALA A 99 -3.05 -16.29 12.37
C ALA A 99 -1.55 -16.32 12.74
N THR A 100 -0.75 -15.39 12.21
CA THR A 100 0.69 -15.29 12.55
C THR A 100 0.91 -15.07 14.05
N ARG A 101 0.11 -14.20 14.69
CA ARG A 101 0.20 -13.98 16.14
C ARG A 101 -0.14 -15.22 16.96
N ALA A 102 -1.15 -15.99 16.54
CA ALA A 102 -1.52 -17.23 17.22
C ALA A 102 -0.43 -18.32 17.10
N SER A 103 0.27 -18.38 15.96
CA SER A 103 1.38 -19.29 15.73
C SER A 103 2.64 -18.95 16.55
N ASN A 104 2.89 -17.67 16.82
CA ASN A 104 4.05 -17.22 17.61
C ASN A 104 3.87 -17.36 19.14
N LEU A 105 2.69 -17.75 19.60
CA LEU A 105 2.37 -17.96 21.01
C LEU A 105 2.48 -19.43 21.46
N HIS A 106 2.83 -20.35 20.55
CA HIS A 106 3.08 -21.77 20.80
C HIS A 106 4.57 -22.10 20.62
#